data_AF-A0A2D8I3U2-F1
#
_entry.id   AF-A0A2D8I3U2-F1
#
_cell.length_a   1.000
_cell.length_b   1.000
_cell.length_c   1.000
_cell.angle_alpha   90.00
_cell.angle_beta   90.00
_cell.angle_gamma   90.00
#
_symmetry.space_group_name_H-M   'P 1'
#
loop_
_entity.id
_entity.type
_entity.pdbx_description
1 polymer ?
#
loop_
_entity_poly.entity_id
_entity_poly.type
_entity_poly.pdbx_seq_one_letter_code
_entity_poly.pdbx_strand_id
1 'polypeptide(L)'
;NGSGLKIPNSNATTVTMDQDRNLTAQFSIKSYALNLIAGEGGSVSGAGIFNHDSNTSIVATPNNGYIFNGWTGNGVTNPNAKSTTVFLNQDRNLTATFSLPIFKLTLETSGGGVVTGGGDFPFGTSVSYSATADDKYVFKNWMIDDQIHSNENSGLINISSDVTLTAYFEKSLDPALSTAQSLGNNIYSSWLGYFLTFENGWYYHLKLGWIYPQGNPTDGLWFWIQDAGWFWTNEEIFEQSFLWSKSDIDWVFLKEGSTVEDTLLFRYKNEGSWNFLPAVLFSE
;
A
#
# COMPACT_ATOMS: atom_id res chain seq x y z
N ASN A 1 11.42 -76.63 -4.31
CA ASN A 1 11.37 -77.45 -5.53
C ASN A 1 12.24 -78.70 -5.39
N GLY A 2 11.71 -79.86 -5.78
CA GLY A 2 12.38 -81.17 -5.67
C GLY A 2 11.38 -82.33 -5.79
N SER A 3 11.84 -83.53 -6.18
CA SER A 3 11.01 -84.74 -6.23
C SER A 3 10.80 -85.33 -4.82
N GLY A 4 9.64 -85.94 -4.57
CA GLY A 4 9.30 -86.54 -3.26
C GLY A 4 8.73 -85.58 -2.20
N LEU A 5 8.37 -84.36 -2.59
CA LEU A 5 7.73 -83.37 -1.71
C LEU A 5 6.21 -83.59 -1.61
N LYS A 6 5.68 -83.64 -0.39
CA LYS A 6 4.23 -83.73 -0.15
C LYS A 6 3.51 -82.39 -0.39
N ILE A 7 4.18 -81.26 -0.10
CA ILE A 7 3.68 -79.89 -0.34
C ILE A 7 4.85 -78.99 -0.77
N PRO A 8 5.01 -78.69 -2.08
CA PRO A 8 6.18 -77.96 -2.59
C PRO A 8 6.30 -76.48 -2.17
N ASN A 9 5.21 -75.85 -1.74
CA ASN A 9 5.13 -74.41 -1.45
C ASN A 9 4.86 -74.09 0.04
N SER A 10 5.03 -75.07 0.94
CA SER A 10 4.83 -74.87 2.38
C SER A 10 6.09 -74.30 3.04
N ASN A 11 5.91 -73.50 4.10
CA ASN A 11 7.01 -72.97 4.93
C ASN A 11 7.76 -74.07 5.72
N ALA A 12 7.19 -75.28 5.77
CA ALA A 12 7.83 -76.49 6.23
C ALA A 12 7.33 -77.68 5.39
N THR A 13 8.22 -78.60 5.06
CA THR A 13 7.88 -79.77 4.25
C THR A 13 8.63 -80.99 4.76
N THR A 14 8.04 -82.17 4.58
CA THR A 14 8.66 -83.46 4.93
C THR A 14 9.00 -84.20 3.65
N VAL A 15 10.19 -84.76 3.57
CA VAL A 15 10.67 -85.55 2.42
C VAL A 15 10.87 -87.00 2.87
N THR A 16 10.29 -87.95 2.14
CA THR A 16 10.57 -89.38 2.34
C THR A 16 11.83 -89.74 1.56
N MET A 17 12.83 -90.31 2.23
CA MET A 17 14.13 -90.66 1.62
C MET A 17 14.17 -92.13 1.21
N ASP A 18 13.70 -92.42 -0.01
CA ASP A 18 13.71 -93.75 -0.63
C ASP A 18 14.79 -93.92 -1.71
N GLN A 19 15.47 -92.82 -2.06
CA GLN A 19 16.60 -92.71 -2.98
C GLN A 19 17.24 -91.32 -2.80
N ASP A 20 18.34 -91.05 -3.50
CA ASP A 20 19.00 -89.74 -3.45
C ASP A 20 18.10 -88.62 -4.00
N ARG A 21 18.05 -87.49 -3.30
CA ARG A 21 17.20 -86.33 -3.61
C ARG A 21 17.96 -85.01 -3.47
N ASN A 22 17.63 -84.04 -4.33
CA ASN A 22 18.04 -82.66 -4.19
C ASN A 22 16.82 -81.78 -3.88
N LEU A 23 16.89 -81.00 -2.81
CA LEU A 23 15.87 -80.03 -2.42
C LEU A 23 16.46 -78.63 -2.45
N THR A 24 15.78 -77.72 -3.12
CA THR A 24 16.14 -76.29 -3.13
C THR A 24 14.98 -75.47 -2.57
N ALA A 25 15.27 -74.69 -1.52
CA ALA A 25 14.40 -73.63 -1.06
C ALA A 25 14.60 -72.39 -1.94
N GLN A 26 13.50 -71.76 -2.35
CA GLN A 26 13.52 -70.51 -3.11
C GLN A 26 13.01 -69.39 -2.21
N PHE A 27 13.77 -68.31 -2.13
CA PHE A 27 13.41 -67.11 -1.38
C PHE A 27 13.34 -65.93 -2.34
N SER A 28 12.32 -65.10 -2.17
CA SER A 28 12.23 -63.78 -2.79
C SER A 28 12.25 -62.73 -1.69
N ILE A 29 12.85 -61.58 -1.99
CA ILE A 29 12.81 -60.43 -1.10
C ILE A 29 11.37 -59.88 -1.07
N LYS A 30 10.88 -59.51 0.12
CA LYS A 30 9.61 -58.78 0.22
C LYS A 30 9.76 -57.40 -0.41
N SER A 31 8.66 -56.85 -0.91
CA SER A 31 8.62 -55.48 -1.41
C SER A 31 7.48 -54.71 -0.73
N TYR A 32 7.67 -53.40 -0.59
CA TYR A 32 6.71 -52.49 0.04
C TYR A 32 6.43 -51.28 -0.85
N ALA A 33 5.20 -50.79 -0.77
CA ALA A 33 4.76 -49.60 -1.46
C ALA A 33 5.11 -48.34 -0.66
N LEU A 34 5.67 -47.34 -1.35
CA LEU A 34 5.82 -45.98 -0.87
C LEU A 34 4.88 -45.08 -1.68
N ASN A 35 3.84 -44.59 -1.03
CA ASN A 35 2.92 -43.61 -1.61
C ASN A 35 3.27 -42.21 -1.08
N LEU A 36 3.37 -41.25 -1.99
CA LEU A 36 3.64 -39.85 -1.66
C LEU A 36 2.46 -38.99 -2.08
N ILE A 37 2.06 -38.06 -1.21
CA ILE A 37 1.03 -37.07 -1.47
C ILE A 37 1.69 -35.68 -1.40
N ALA A 38 1.44 -34.82 -2.38
CA ALA A 38 1.79 -33.42 -2.31
C ALA A 38 0.57 -32.63 -1.78
N GLY A 39 0.78 -31.84 -0.72
CA GLY A 39 -0.16 -30.78 -0.37
C GLY A 39 -0.23 -29.70 -1.46
N GLU A 40 -1.17 -28.77 -1.30
CA GLU A 40 -1.31 -27.62 -2.20
C GLU A 40 0.00 -26.81 -2.27
N GLY A 41 0.36 -26.34 -3.47
CA GLY A 41 1.54 -25.48 -3.63
C GLY A 41 2.88 -26.17 -3.82
N GLY A 42 2.89 -27.46 -4.15
CA GLY A 42 4.12 -28.15 -4.54
C GLY A 42 3.87 -29.50 -5.21
N SER A 43 4.96 -30.23 -5.41
CA SER A 43 4.96 -31.57 -6.00
C SER A 43 5.93 -32.49 -5.26
N VAL A 44 5.75 -33.80 -5.40
CA VAL A 44 6.58 -34.83 -4.76
C VAL A 44 7.04 -35.86 -5.79
N SER A 45 8.23 -36.43 -5.58
CA SER A 45 8.78 -37.53 -6.38
C SER A 45 9.51 -38.56 -5.51
N GLY A 46 9.70 -39.77 -6.03
CA GLY A 46 10.33 -40.90 -5.31
C GLY A 46 9.35 -41.99 -4.82
N ALA A 47 8.07 -41.90 -5.18
CA ALA A 47 7.09 -42.97 -4.91
C ALA A 47 7.39 -44.22 -5.74
N GLY A 48 6.95 -45.39 -5.26
CA GLY A 48 7.16 -46.66 -5.97
C GLY A 48 7.07 -47.89 -5.07
N ILE A 49 7.43 -49.05 -5.62
CA ILE A 49 7.55 -50.31 -4.88
C ILE A 49 9.03 -50.65 -4.76
N PHE A 50 9.50 -50.89 -3.55
CA PHE A 50 10.91 -51.14 -3.27
C PHE A 50 11.10 -52.37 -2.40
N ASN A 51 12.28 -52.98 -2.45
CA ASN A 51 12.61 -54.15 -1.65
C ASN A 51 12.67 -53.81 -0.15
N HIS A 52 12.41 -54.81 0.70
CA HIS A 52 12.59 -54.75 2.15
C HIS A 52 14.01 -54.25 2.48
N ASP A 53 14.11 -53.39 3.49
CA ASP A 53 15.31 -52.69 3.96
C ASP A 53 15.95 -51.71 2.95
N SER A 54 15.25 -51.36 1.88
CA SER A 54 15.70 -50.29 0.99
C SER A 54 15.60 -48.91 1.66
N ASN A 55 16.52 -48.02 1.29
CA ASN A 55 16.47 -46.61 1.64
C ASN A 55 16.29 -45.78 0.36
N THR A 56 15.10 -45.26 0.13
CA THR A 56 14.74 -44.60 -1.13
C THR A 56 14.72 -43.08 -0.98
N SER A 57 15.20 -42.37 -2.00
CA SER A 57 15.21 -40.90 -2.01
C SER A 57 13.87 -40.34 -2.42
N ILE A 58 13.39 -39.35 -1.66
CA ILE A 58 12.18 -38.59 -1.97
C ILE A 58 12.52 -37.10 -2.06
N VAL A 59 11.82 -36.38 -2.93
CA VAL A 59 12.00 -34.94 -3.14
C VAL A 59 10.65 -34.24 -3.13
N ALA A 60 10.55 -33.16 -2.36
CA ALA A 60 9.45 -32.21 -2.39
C ALA A 60 9.93 -30.92 -3.07
N THR A 61 9.21 -30.50 -4.10
CA THR A 61 9.50 -29.29 -4.89
C THR A 61 8.36 -28.30 -4.70
N PRO A 62 8.54 -27.23 -3.91
CA PRO A 62 7.55 -26.15 -3.80
C PRO A 62 7.36 -25.45 -5.15
N ASN A 63 6.13 -25.04 -5.43
CA ASN A 63 5.82 -24.13 -6.52
C ASN A 63 6.34 -22.72 -6.20
N ASN A 64 6.37 -21.84 -7.20
CA ASN A 64 6.81 -20.46 -7.00
C ASN A 64 6.01 -19.77 -5.88
N GLY A 65 6.71 -19.10 -4.96
CA GLY A 65 6.11 -18.44 -3.79
C GLY A 65 5.81 -19.35 -2.59
N TYR A 66 5.78 -20.67 -2.75
CA TYR A 66 5.51 -21.59 -1.65
C TYR A 66 6.79 -22.00 -0.89
N ILE A 67 6.63 -22.24 0.40
CA ILE A 67 7.66 -22.77 1.29
C ILE A 67 7.33 -24.23 1.59
N PHE A 68 8.35 -25.08 1.66
CA PHE A 68 8.21 -26.45 2.15
C PHE A 68 8.20 -26.45 3.68
N ASN A 69 7.15 -27.02 4.28
CA ASN A 69 6.99 -27.05 5.73
C ASN A 69 7.49 -28.35 6.35
N GLY A 70 7.42 -29.45 5.60
CA GLY A 70 7.88 -30.74 6.09
C GLY A 70 7.13 -31.93 5.47
N TRP A 71 7.72 -33.11 5.67
CA TRP A 71 7.08 -34.39 5.44
C TRP A 71 6.34 -34.86 6.69
N THR A 72 5.16 -35.43 6.51
CA THR A 72 4.40 -36.11 7.55
C THR A 72 4.29 -37.60 7.22
N GLY A 73 4.30 -38.44 8.25
CA GLY A 73 4.33 -39.90 8.15
C GLY A 73 5.64 -40.49 8.68
N ASN A 74 5.72 -41.82 8.73
CA ASN A 74 6.78 -42.53 9.45
C ASN A 74 7.97 -42.91 8.56
N GLY A 75 9.16 -42.95 9.14
CA GLY A 75 10.40 -43.51 8.54
C GLY A 75 11.09 -42.67 7.49
N VAL A 76 10.73 -41.39 7.43
CA VAL A 76 11.57 -40.35 6.82
C VAL A 76 12.77 -40.09 7.72
N THR A 77 13.97 -40.05 7.15
CA THR A 77 15.23 -39.77 7.86
C THR A 77 15.28 -38.34 8.40
N ASN A 78 14.94 -37.35 7.56
CA ASN A 78 14.84 -35.95 7.96
C ASN A 78 13.53 -35.33 7.41
N PRO A 79 12.48 -35.19 8.24
CA PRO A 79 11.19 -34.65 7.83
C PRO A 79 11.22 -33.20 7.35
N ASN A 80 12.22 -32.41 7.79
CA ASN A 80 12.31 -30.98 7.48
C ASN A 80 13.15 -30.68 6.23
N ALA A 81 13.76 -31.70 5.61
CA ALA A 81 14.54 -31.54 4.39
C ALA A 81 13.68 -31.80 3.14
N LYS A 82 13.73 -30.87 2.17
CA LYS A 82 13.05 -31.00 0.87
C LYS A 82 13.47 -32.28 0.14
N SER A 83 14.75 -32.64 0.23
CA SER A 83 15.30 -33.89 -0.28
C SER A 83 15.78 -34.73 0.90
N THR A 84 15.25 -35.94 1.02
CA THR A 84 15.50 -36.84 2.16
C THR A 84 15.33 -38.29 1.73
N THR A 85 15.49 -39.22 2.66
CA THR A 85 15.35 -40.66 2.39
C THR A 85 14.31 -41.32 3.29
N VAL A 86 13.77 -42.45 2.83
CA VAL A 86 12.75 -43.24 3.52
C VAL A 86 13.19 -44.69 3.60
N PHE A 87 13.23 -45.23 4.81
CA PHE A 87 13.59 -46.63 5.06
C PHE A 87 12.38 -47.56 4.97
N LEU A 88 12.35 -48.53 4.07
CA LEU A 88 11.16 -49.37 3.79
C LEU A 88 11.27 -50.79 4.37
N ASN A 89 10.67 -50.98 5.55
CA ASN A 89 10.43 -52.29 6.18
C ASN A 89 8.93 -52.66 6.26
N GLN A 90 8.07 -51.77 5.77
CA GLN A 90 6.62 -51.90 5.65
C GLN A 90 6.12 -50.89 4.61
N ASP A 91 4.86 -51.00 4.18
CA ASP A 91 4.23 -49.99 3.33
C ASP A 91 4.18 -48.64 4.05
N ARG A 92 4.45 -47.55 3.32
CA ARG A 92 4.48 -46.20 3.87
C ARG A 92 3.68 -45.23 3.02
N ASN A 93 2.98 -44.34 3.71
CA ASN A 93 2.29 -43.20 3.12
C ASN A 93 2.88 -41.94 3.73
N LEU A 94 3.39 -41.03 2.89
CA LEU A 94 3.97 -39.77 3.33
C LEU A 94 3.29 -38.61 2.61
N THR A 95 3.15 -37.48 3.31
CA THR A 95 2.61 -36.24 2.73
C THR A 95 3.60 -35.11 2.89
N ALA A 96 3.98 -34.45 1.80
CA ALA A 96 4.71 -33.18 1.84
C ALA A 96 3.71 -32.03 2.02
N THR A 97 4.04 -31.10 2.91
CA THR A 97 3.21 -29.92 3.17
C THR A 97 3.93 -28.64 2.74
N PHE A 98 3.16 -27.70 2.21
CA PHE A 98 3.65 -26.40 1.75
C PHE A 98 2.73 -25.28 2.25
N SER A 99 3.25 -24.06 2.32
CA SER A 99 2.44 -22.86 2.60
C SER A 99 2.98 -21.64 1.88
N LEU A 100 2.10 -20.70 1.57
CA LEU A 100 2.50 -19.35 1.16
C LEU A 100 2.92 -18.55 2.40
N PRO A 101 4.06 -17.82 2.34
CA PRO A 101 4.36 -16.83 3.37
C PRO A 101 3.31 -15.71 3.33
N ILE A 102 3.09 -15.12 4.50
CA ILE A 102 2.20 -13.97 4.69
C ILE A 102 3.08 -12.74 4.86
N PHE A 103 2.72 -11.66 4.18
CA PHE A 103 3.39 -10.36 4.25
C PHE A 103 2.39 -9.27 4.61
N LYS A 104 2.89 -8.20 5.24
CA LYS A 104 2.09 -7.10 5.75
C LYS A 104 2.12 -5.91 4.80
N LEU A 105 0.94 -5.44 4.41
CA LEU A 105 0.73 -4.11 3.81
C LEU A 105 0.31 -3.13 4.90
N THR A 106 1.22 -2.25 5.29
CA THR A 106 0.95 -1.15 6.21
C THR A 106 0.56 0.09 5.42
N LEU A 107 -0.60 0.67 5.72
CA LEU A 107 -1.01 1.94 5.15
C LEU A 107 -0.85 3.06 6.17
N GLU A 108 -0.23 4.15 5.74
CA GLU A 108 -0.01 5.34 6.56
C GLU A 108 -0.56 6.58 5.86
N THR A 109 -0.74 7.64 6.63
CA THR A 109 -1.24 8.93 6.14
C THR A 109 -0.33 10.06 6.60
N SER A 110 -0.03 10.98 5.70
CA SER A 110 0.59 12.26 6.00
C SER A 110 -0.39 13.37 5.61
N GLY A 111 -0.87 14.15 6.58
CA GLY A 111 -1.93 15.15 6.38
C GLY A 111 -3.33 14.64 6.76
N GLY A 112 -4.37 15.32 6.27
CA GLY A 112 -5.78 15.03 6.58
C GLY A 112 -6.42 14.10 5.55
N GLY A 113 -6.72 12.88 5.98
CA GLY A 113 -7.40 11.88 5.18
C GLY A 113 -7.34 10.49 5.82
N VAL A 114 -8.04 9.56 5.18
CA VAL A 114 -8.13 8.16 5.60
C VAL A 114 -7.71 7.22 4.48
N VAL A 115 -7.16 6.08 4.85
CA VAL A 115 -6.68 5.04 3.93
C VAL A 115 -7.31 3.69 4.26
N THR A 116 -7.54 2.87 3.24
CA THR A 116 -8.11 1.53 3.38
C THR A 116 -7.41 0.53 2.47
N GLY A 117 -7.44 -0.75 2.85
CA GLY A 117 -6.81 -1.85 2.08
C GLY A 117 -5.57 -2.47 2.74
N GLY A 118 -5.15 -1.99 3.91
CA GLY A 118 -4.03 -2.57 4.66
C GLY A 118 -4.39 -3.89 5.33
N GLY A 119 -3.38 -4.69 5.68
CA GLY A 119 -3.56 -6.00 6.31
C GLY A 119 -2.42 -6.98 6.02
N ASP A 120 -2.65 -8.24 6.38
CA ASP A 120 -1.72 -9.34 6.15
C ASP A 120 -2.23 -10.22 5.00
N PHE A 121 -1.38 -10.46 4.00
CA PHE A 121 -1.76 -11.11 2.75
C PHE A 121 -0.77 -12.20 2.34
N PRO A 122 -1.23 -13.33 1.76
CA PRO A 122 -0.34 -14.32 1.16
C PRO A 122 0.50 -13.74 0.02
N PHE A 123 1.71 -14.26 -0.17
CA PHE A 123 2.57 -13.91 -1.32
C PHE A 123 1.83 -14.02 -2.66
N GLY A 124 2.05 -13.03 -3.52
CA GLY A 124 1.47 -12.94 -4.86
C GLY A 124 0.03 -12.40 -4.89
N THR A 125 -0.56 -12.10 -3.74
CA THR A 125 -1.90 -11.49 -3.68
C THR A 125 -1.87 -10.09 -4.27
N SER A 126 -2.86 -9.76 -5.11
CA SER A 126 -3.11 -8.40 -5.59
C SER A 126 -4.16 -7.74 -4.69
N VAL A 127 -3.78 -6.67 -4.01
CA VAL A 127 -4.60 -6.01 -2.97
C VAL A 127 -5.00 -4.61 -3.44
N SER A 128 -6.28 -4.29 -3.30
CA SER A 128 -6.78 -2.93 -3.55
C SER A 128 -6.52 -2.02 -2.37
N TYR A 129 -5.98 -0.83 -2.65
CA TYR A 129 -5.83 0.25 -1.67
C TYR A 129 -6.55 1.51 -2.16
N SER A 130 -6.99 2.35 -1.22
CA SER A 130 -7.59 3.65 -1.54
C SER A 130 -7.41 4.67 -0.42
N ALA A 131 -7.41 5.93 -0.82
CA ALA A 131 -7.29 7.11 0.02
C ALA A 131 -8.51 8.01 -0.20
N THR A 132 -9.08 8.53 0.89
CA THR A 132 -10.11 9.56 0.87
C THR A 132 -9.60 10.76 1.66
N ALA A 133 -9.51 11.91 1.02
CA ALA A 133 -9.10 13.14 1.70
C ALA A 133 -10.20 13.62 2.64
N ASP A 134 -9.80 14.13 3.80
CA ASP A 134 -10.74 14.81 4.70
C ASP A 134 -11.17 16.17 4.10
N ASP A 135 -12.18 16.79 4.70
CA ASP A 135 -12.57 18.14 4.33
C ASP A 135 -11.37 19.10 4.42
N LYS A 136 -11.25 20.00 3.44
CA LYS A 136 -10.11 20.92 3.25
C LYS A 136 -8.77 20.25 2.97
N TYR A 137 -8.73 18.98 2.57
CA TYR A 137 -7.52 18.33 2.06
C TYR A 137 -7.75 17.82 0.64
N VAL A 138 -6.65 17.68 -0.10
CA VAL A 138 -6.63 17.00 -1.39
C VAL A 138 -5.56 15.91 -1.36
N PHE A 139 -5.89 14.76 -1.91
CA PHE A 139 -4.92 13.69 -2.10
C PHE A 139 -3.89 14.10 -3.16
N LYS A 140 -2.61 13.84 -2.89
CA LYS A 140 -1.52 14.13 -3.83
C LYS A 140 -0.97 12.88 -4.48
N ASN A 141 -0.50 11.96 -3.67
CA ASN A 141 0.19 10.77 -4.15
C ASN A 141 0.37 9.74 -3.04
N TRP A 142 0.66 8.52 -3.48
CA TRP A 142 1.16 7.42 -2.65
C TRP A 142 2.66 7.32 -2.78
N MET A 143 3.33 7.00 -1.67
CA MET A 143 4.78 6.82 -1.59
C MET A 143 5.14 5.44 -1.05
N ILE A 144 6.22 4.87 -1.58
CA ILE A 144 6.92 3.71 -1.02
C ILE A 144 8.40 4.10 -0.94
N ASP A 145 9.03 3.94 0.21
CA ASP A 145 10.47 4.21 0.42
C ASP A 145 10.92 5.57 -0.16
N ASP A 146 10.17 6.64 0.16
CA ASP A 146 10.41 8.01 -0.33
C ASP A 146 10.36 8.20 -1.86
N GLN A 147 9.80 7.24 -2.60
CA GLN A 147 9.55 7.35 -4.04
C GLN A 147 8.05 7.38 -4.34
N ILE A 148 7.66 8.18 -5.34
CA ILE A 148 6.26 8.25 -5.80
C ILE A 148 5.88 6.90 -6.39
N HIS A 149 4.92 6.24 -5.76
CA HIS A 149 4.33 5.00 -6.24
C HIS A 149 3.17 5.27 -7.22
N SER A 150 2.28 6.20 -6.89
CA SER A 150 1.10 6.53 -7.71
C SER A 150 0.58 7.93 -7.40
N ASN A 151 0.03 8.62 -8.41
CA ASN A 151 -0.72 9.88 -8.24
C ASN A 151 -2.24 9.66 -8.24
N GLU A 152 -2.70 8.43 -8.44
CA GLU A 152 -4.12 8.07 -8.35
C GLU A 152 -4.48 7.79 -6.88
N ASN A 153 -5.67 8.21 -6.45
CA ASN A 153 -6.12 8.03 -5.06
C ASN A 153 -6.40 6.57 -4.67
N SER A 154 -6.40 5.65 -5.63
CA SER A 154 -6.62 4.22 -5.43
C SER A 154 -5.89 3.40 -6.46
N GLY A 155 -5.66 2.12 -6.15
CA GLY A 155 -4.92 1.22 -7.04
C GLY A 155 -4.87 -0.21 -6.54
N LEU A 156 -4.07 -1.02 -7.23
CA LEU A 156 -3.73 -2.40 -6.86
C LEU A 156 -2.23 -2.49 -6.58
N ILE A 157 -1.85 -3.25 -5.55
CA ILE A 157 -0.47 -3.58 -5.24
C ILE A 157 -0.29 -5.10 -5.15
N ASN A 158 0.78 -5.62 -5.77
CA ASN A 158 1.13 -7.04 -5.69
C ASN A 158 2.06 -7.27 -4.50
N ILE A 159 1.66 -8.15 -3.60
CA ILE A 159 2.39 -8.42 -2.36
C ILE A 159 3.50 -9.45 -2.59
N SER A 160 4.75 -9.01 -2.55
CA SER A 160 5.94 -9.89 -2.63
C SER A 160 6.83 -9.84 -1.39
N SER A 161 6.61 -8.86 -0.53
CA SER A 161 7.31 -8.60 0.73
C SER A 161 6.41 -7.74 1.61
N ASP A 162 6.85 -7.44 2.84
CA ASP A 162 6.24 -6.37 3.62
C ASP A 162 6.41 -5.03 2.88
N VAL A 163 5.38 -4.19 2.92
CA VAL A 163 5.35 -2.88 2.26
C VAL A 163 4.68 -1.87 3.19
N THR A 164 5.27 -0.69 3.33
CA THR A 164 4.61 0.49 3.88
C THR A 164 4.27 1.44 2.73
N LEU A 165 2.98 1.74 2.57
CA LEU A 165 2.46 2.62 1.55
C LEU A 165 1.83 3.84 2.22
N THR A 166 2.43 5.01 2.04
CA THR A 166 2.01 6.25 2.70
C THR A 166 1.22 7.13 1.73
N ALA A 167 -0.02 7.47 2.07
CA ALA A 167 -0.79 8.48 1.35
C ALA A 167 -0.40 9.88 1.83
N TYR A 168 -0.08 10.77 0.88
CA TYR A 168 0.17 12.16 1.16
C TYR A 168 -1.03 13.01 0.76
N PHE A 169 -1.50 13.79 1.71
CA PHE A 169 -2.56 14.77 1.54
C PHE A 169 -1.98 16.15 1.80
N GLU A 170 -2.35 17.11 0.97
CA GLU A 170 -2.05 18.51 1.22
C GLU A 170 -3.34 19.25 1.56
N LYS A 171 -3.22 20.33 2.33
CA LYS A 171 -4.37 21.19 2.62
C LYS A 171 -4.83 21.84 1.31
N SER A 172 -6.12 21.72 1.02
CA SER A 172 -6.77 22.40 -0.08
C SER A 172 -6.74 23.90 0.16
N LEU A 173 -6.53 24.67 -0.90
CA LEU A 173 -6.66 26.12 -0.84
C LEU A 173 -8.12 26.51 -0.61
N ASP A 174 -8.33 27.66 0.03
CA ASP A 174 -9.67 28.24 0.09
C ASP A 174 -10.21 28.37 -1.33
N PRO A 175 -11.47 27.95 -1.62
CA PRO A 175 -12.07 28.08 -2.93
C PRO A 175 -11.89 29.47 -3.55
N ALA A 176 -11.96 30.53 -2.73
CA ALA A 176 -11.80 31.91 -3.14
C ALA A 176 -10.38 32.24 -3.65
N LEU A 177 -9.38 31.46 -3.25
CA LEU A 177 -7.97 31.57 -3.65
C LEU A 177 -7.47 30.29 -4.34
N SER A 178 -8.37 29.49 -4.91
CA SER A 178 -8.04 28.20 -5.52
C SER A 178 -7.13 28.29 -6.75
N THR A 179 -7.01 29.46 -7.38
CA THR A 179 -6.06 29.73 -8.48
C THR A 179 -4.67 30.14 -8.01
N ALA A 180 -4.48 30.36 -6.70
CA ALA A 180 -3.17 30.66 -6.14
C ALA A 180 -2.28 29.41 -6.13
N GLN A 181 -0.97 29.63 -6.20
CA GLN A 181 0.03 28.59 -6.00
C GLN A 181 0.30 28.40 -4.50
N SER A 182 0.20 27.16 -4.02
CA SER A 182 0.67 26.81 -2.68
C SER A 182 2.20 26.79 -2.63
N LEU A 183 2.78 27.43 -1.63
CA LEU A 183 4.21 27.49 -1.33
C LEU A 183 4.50 26.89 0.06
N GLY A 184 3.70 25.91 0.49
CA GLY A 184 3.72 25.36 1.85
C GLY A 184 2.78 26.13 2.77
N ASN A 185 3.33 26.87 3.74
CA ASN A 185 2.53 27.67 4.69
C ASN A 185 2.02 29.01 4.12
N ASN A 186 2.42 29.34 2.90
CA ASN A 186 2.10 30.58 2.21
C ASN A 186 1.51 30.27 0.82
N ILE A 187 0.86 31.27 0.23
CA ILE A 187 0.32 31.15 -1.12
C ILE A 187 0.68 32.37 -1.95
N TYR A 188 0.77 32.19 -3.26
CA TYR A 188 1.05 33.24 -4.22
C TYR A 188 -0.01 33.25 -5.31
N SER A 189 -0.72 34.36 -5.45
CA SER A 189 -1.57 34.64 -6.61
C SER A 189 -0.76 35.43 -7.63
N SER A 190 -0.88 35.09 -8.92
CA SER A 190 -0.18 35.79 -10.01
C SER A 190 -0.52 37.28 -10.09
N TRP A 191 -1.74 37.65 -9.68
CA TRP A 191 -2.26 39.00 -9.82
C TRP A 191 -2.50 39.72 -8.49
N LEU A 192 -2.81 38.98 -7.40
CA LEU A 192 -2.90 39.60 -6.07
C LEU A 192 -1.53 39.68 -5.39
N GLY A 193 -0.65 38.68 -5.58
CA GLY A 193 0.64 38.59 -4.90
C GLY A 193 0.63 37.59 -3.74
N TYR A 194 1.44 37.87 -2.70
CA TYR A 194 1.73 36.94 -1.62
C TYR A 194 0.78 37.05 -0.43
N PHE A 195 0.40 35.88 0.10
CA PHE A 195 -0.35 35.76 1.33
C PHE A 195 0.34 34.81 2.31
N LEU A 196 0.32 35.20 3.59
CA LEU A 196 0.55 34.27 4.69
C LEU A 196 -0.79 33.61 5.06
N THR A 197 -0.79 32.30 5.28
CA THR A 197 -2.01 31.55 5.60
C THR A 197 -2.16 31.30 7.10
N PHE A 198 -3.40 31.34 7.59
CA PHE A 198 -3.72 31.07 9.01
C PHE A 198 -4.90 30.10 9.11
N GLU A 199 -5.00 29.39 10.23
CA GLU A 199 -5.99 28.30 10.40
C GLU A 199 -7.44 28.77 10.65
N ASN A 200 -7.68 30.08 10.69
CA ASN A 200 -8.98 30.69 11.03
C ASN A 200 -9.72 31.30 9.81
N GLY A 201 -9.25 31.04 8.59
CA GLY A 201 -9.84 31.59 7.35
C GLY A 201 -9.39 33.00 6.99
N TRP A 202 -8.56 33.63 7.84
CA TRP A 202 -7.91 34.88 7.50
C TRP A 202 -6.57 34.65 6.80
N TYR A 203 -6.26 35.57 5.90
CA TYR A 203 -5.00 35.60 5.17
C TYR A 203 -4.36 36.97 5.40
N TYR A 204 -3.04 36.99 5.58
CA TYR A 204 -2.31 38.26 5.61
C TYR A 204 -1.70 38.51 4.25
N HIS A 205 -2.26 39.47 3.51
CA HIS A 205 -1.74 39.92 2.24
C HIS A 205 -0.68 41.00 2.46
N LEU A 206 0.51 40.86 1.87
CA LEU A 206 1.64 41.73 2.20
C LEU A 206 1.40 43.23 1.98
N LYS A 207 0.49 43.58 1.05
CA LYS A 207 0.12 44.98 0.74
C LYS A 207 -1.25 45.39 1.27
N LEU A 208 -2.16 44.43 1.51
CA LEU A 208 -3.55 44.73 1.90
C LEU A 208 -3.84 44.43 3.38
N GLY A 209 -2.88 43.85 4.10
CA GLY A 209 -3.03 43.44 5.49
C GLY A 209 -3.93 42.21 5.63
N TRP A 210 -4.66 42.15 6.74
CA TRP A 210 -5.60 41.06 7.03
C TRP A 210 -6.81 41.10 6.10
N ILE A 211 -6.95 40.04 5.31
CA ILE A 211 -8.10 39.83 4.44
C ILE A 211 -8.84 38.53 4.78
N TYR A 212 -10.16 38.57 4.62
CA TYR A 212 -11.01 37.38 4.63
C TYR A 212 -11.63 37.22 3.24
N PRO A 213 -11.09 36.33 2.39
CA PRO A 213 -11.58 36.13 1.03
C PRO A 213 -12.90 35.34 1.02
N GLN A 214 -13.75 35.63 0.05
CA GLN A 214 -15.01 34.91 -0.19
C GLN A 214 -15.35 34.95 -1.68
N GLY A 215 -15.89 33.85 -2.20
CA GLY A 215 -16.42 33.77 -3.55
C GLY A 215 -15.61 32.83 -4.43
N ASN A 216 -15.65 33.07 -5.74
CA ASN A 216 -15.02 32.23 -6.74
C ASN A 216 -13.99 33.06 -7.52
N PRO A 217 -12.72 32.66 -7.58
CA PRO A 217 -11.67 33.42 -8.27
C PRO A 217 -11.93 33.58 -9.77
N THR A 218 -12.78 32.77 -10.40
CA THR A 218 -13.10 32.92 -11.84
C THR A 218 -13.99 34.13 -12.13
N ASP A 219 -14.86 34.50 -11.19
CA ASP A 219 -15.86 35.56 -11.37
C ASP A 219 -15.47 36.86 -10.65
N GLY A 220 -14.26 36.90 -10.09
CA GLY A 220 -13.77 37.94 -9.21
C GLY A 220 -13.97 37.61 -7.72
N LEU A 221 -13.08 38.15 -6.91
CA LEU A 221 -12.95 37.88 -5.49
C LEU A 221 -13.60 38.98 -4.67
N TRP A 222 -14.53 38.59 -3.78
CA TRP A 222 -14.86 39.43 -2.63
C TRP A 222 -13.85 39.18 -1.53
N PHE A 223 -13.39 40.21 -0.84
CA PHE A 223 -12.59 40.05 0.36
C PHE A 223 -12.90 41.18 1.32
N TRP A 224 -12.96 40.83 2.61
CA TRP A 224 -13.07 41.79 3.67
C TRP A 224 -11.67 42.23 4.08
N ILE A 225 -11.40 43.53 4.05
CA ILE A 225 -10.20 44.11 4.68
C ILE A 225 -10.60 44.59 6.07
N GLN A 226 -9.81 44.21 7.09
CA GLN A 226 -10.01 44.67 8.46
C GLN A 226 -10.16 46.20 8.51
N ASP A 227 -11.12 46.69 9.29
CA ASP A 227 -11.50 48.12 9.47
C ASP A 227 -11.83 48.95 8.21
N ALA A 228 -11.71 48.38 7.00
CA ALA A 228 -12.03 49.06 5.74
C ALA A 228 -13.30 48.51 5.06
N GLY A 229 -13.63 47.24 5.29
CA GLY A 229 -14.88 46.61 4.86
C GLY A 229 -14.76 45.64 3.69
N TRP A 230 -15.88 45.31 3.05
CA TRP A 230 -15.95 44.42 1.89
C TRP A 230 -15.56 45.14 0.60
N PHE A 231 -14.60 44.56 -0.11
CA PHE A 231 -14.19 44.96 -1.45
C PHE A 231 -14.32 43.81 -2.44
N TRP A 232 -14.59 44.14 -3.69
CA TRP A 232 -14.56 43.19 -4.80
C TRP A 232 -13.55 43.62 -5.85
N THR A 233 -12.88 42.65 -6.46
CA THR A 233 -11.97 42.87 -7.60
C THR A 233 -11.84 41.59 -8.43
N ASN A 234 -11.24 41.70 -9.60
CA ASN A 234 -10.69 40.58 -10.36
C ASN A 234 -9.29 40.95 -10.87
N GLU A 235 -8.64 40.07 -11.63
CA GLU A 235 -7.31 40.29 -12.20
C GLU A 235 -7.23 41.60 -13.00
N GLU A 236 -8.13 41.80 -13.96
CA GLU A 236 -8.15 42.99 -14.83
C GLU A 236 -8.32 44.31 -14.06
N ILE A 237 -9.18 44.32 -13.04
CA ILE A 237 -9.51 45.51 -12.25
C ILE A 237 -8.43 45.82 -11.22
N PHE A 238 -7.83 44.77 -10.64
CA PHE A 238 -6.76 44.92 -9.67
C PHE A 238 -5.48 45.44 -10.33
N GLU A 239 -5.15 44.98 -11.55
CA GLU A 239 -4.06 45.51 -12.35
C GLU A 239 -4.22 47.01 -12.67
N GLN A 240 -5.47 47.48 -12.77
CA GLN A 240 -5.80 48.89 -12.92
C GLN A 240 -5.81 49.66 -11.60
N SER A 241 -5.44 49.02 -10.49
CA SER A 241 -5.39 49.62 -9.15
C SER A 241 -6.75 50.10 -8.65
N PHE A 242 -7.83 49.37 -8.96
CA PHE A 242 -9.18 49.66 -8.46
C PHE A 242 -9.75 48.52 -7.64
N LEU A 243 -10.65 48.86 -6.70
CA LEU A 243 -11.47 47.93 -5.95
C LEU A 243 -12.91 48.45 -5.90
N TRP A 244 -13.92 47.58 -5.93
CA TRP A 244 -15.30 47.98 -5.72
C TRP A 244 -15.64 47.93 -4.22
N SER A 245 -15.97 49.07 -3.60
CA SER A 245 -16.34 49.15 -2.18
C SER A 245 -17.83 48.89 -2.00
N LYS A 246 -18.19 47.85 -1.23
CA LYS A 246 -19.59 47.55 -0.90
C LYS A 246 -20.22 48.64 -0.03
N SER A 247 -19.43 49.24 0.86
CA SER A 247 -19.91 50.26 1.80
C SER A 247 -20.15 51.62 1.12
N ASP A 248 -19.26 51.98 0.18
CA ASP A 248 -19.39 53.23 -0.56
C ASP A 248 -20.39 53.10 -1.72
N ILE A 249 -20.59 51.86 -2.21
CA ILE A 249 -21.31 51.54 -3.46
C ILE A 249 -20.64 52.30 -4.62
N ASP A 250 -19.31 52.26 -4.63
CA ASP A 250 -18.48 53.01 -5.58
C ASP A 250 -17.11 52.34 -5.74
N TRP A 251 -16.41 52.68 -6.82
CA TRP A 251 -15.01 52.32 -7.02
C TRP A 251 -14.12 53.10 -6.07
N VAL A 252 -13.07 52.46 -5.58
CA VAL A 252 -11.98 53.08 -4.83
C VAL A 252 -10.67 52.79 -5.55
N PHE A 253 -9.78 53.78 -5.58
CA PHE A 253 -8.46 53.62 -6.17
C PHE A 253 -7.47 53.15 -5.11
N LEU A 254 -6.78 52.06 -5.40
CA LEU A 254 -5.77 51.43 -4.56
C LEU A 254 -4.39 51.91 -4.99
N LYS A 255 -3.76 52.75 -4.18
CA LYS A 255 -2.33 53.04 -4.37
C LYS A 255 -1.52 52.04 -3.57
N GLU A 256 -1.04 50.99 -4.24
CA GLU A 256 -0.21 49.96 -3.63
C GLU A 256 1.11 50.52 -3.11
N GLY A 257 1.40 50.22 -1.85
CA GLY A 257 2.71 50.41 -1.23
C GLY A 257 3.59 49.16 -1.36
N SER A 258 4.80 49.24 -0.79
CA SER A 258 5.68 48.09 -0.60
C SER A 258 5.20 47.17 0.53
N THR A 259 4.40 47.70 1.44
CA THR A 259 3.82 47.06 2.64
C THR A 259 2.37 47.52 2.84
N VAL A 260 1.69 47.00 3.85
CA VAL A 260 0.36 47.51 4.24
C VAL A 260 0.41 48.96 4.74
N GLU A 261 1.49 49.37 5.41
CA GLU A 261 1.62 50.69 6.06
C GLU A 261 1.67 51.85 5.07
N ASP A 262 2.17 51.62 3.86
CA ASP A 262 2.27 52.61 2.78
C ASP A 262 1.24 52.39 1.67
N THR A 263 0.31 51.43 1.85
CA THR A 263 -0.81 51.22 0.93
C THR A 263 -1.99 52.12 1.30
N LEU A 264 -2.53 52.82 0.29
CA LEU A 264 -3.62 53.78 0.47
C LEU A 264 -4.84 53.44 -0.39
N LEU A 265 -6.02 53.72 0.16
CA LEU A 265 -7.29 53.74 -0.56
C LEU A 265 -7.76 55.18 -0.76
N PHE A 266 -8.04 55.54 -2.00
CA PHE A 266 -8.74 56.77 -2.35
C PHE A 266 -10.22 56.48 -2.60
N ARG A 267 -11.10 57.07 -1.79
CA ARG A 267 -12.55 56.96 -1.94
C ARG A 267 -13.08 58.20 -2.64
N TYR A 268 -13.70 58.05 -3.81
CA TYR A 268 -14.23 59.18 -4.60
C TYR A 268 -15.50 59.80 -3.99
N LYS A 269 -16.23 59.04 -3.18
CA LYS A 269 -17.41 59.52 -2.46
C LYS A 269 -17.05 60.64 -1.47
N ASN A 270 -17.94 61.63 -1.34
CA ASN A 270 -17.82 62.78 -0.41
C ASN A 270 -16.50 63.57 -0.55
N GLU A 271 -16.30 64.23 -1.70
CA GLU A 271 -15.16 65.14 -2.01
C GLU A 271 -13.78 64.49 -2.19
N GLY A 272 -13.67 63.16 -2.08
CA GLY A 272 -12.41 62.46 -2.28
C GLY A 272 -11.55 62.45 -1.02
N SER A 273 -11.25 61.27 -0.48
CA SER A 273 -10.35 61.15 0.67
C SER A 273 -9.37 59.99 0.53
N TRP A 274 -8.12 60.22 0.94
CA TRP A 274 -7.10 59.20 1.09
C TRP A 274 -7.13 58.64 2.51
N ASN A 275 -7.18 57.32 2.64
CA ASN A 275 -7.06 56.63 3.93
C ASN A 275 -6.00 55.53 3.80
N PHE A 276 -5.14 55.41 4.82
CA PHE A 276 -4.22 54.28 4.93
C PHE A 276 -4.99 53.00 5.26
N LEU A 277 -4.50 51.86 4.78
CA LEU A 277 -4.97 50.58 5.28
C LEU A 277 -4.48 50.36 6.72
N PRO A 278 -5.27 49.72 7.60
CA PRO A 278 -4.82 49.44 8.95
C PRO A 278 -3.68 48.43 8.94
N ALA A 279 -2.59 48.75 9.62
CA ALA A 279 -1.40 47.92 9.70
C ALA A 279 -1.34 47.03 10.96
N VAL A 280 -2.46 46.84 11.66
CA VAL A 280 -2.45 46.14 12.95
C VAL A 280 -2.08 44.67 12.75
N LEU A 281 -0.87 44.30 13.19
CA LEU A 281 -0.48 42.92 13.38
C LEU A 281 -1.24 42.40 14.62
N PHE A 282 -1.93 41.26 14.51
CA PHE A 282 -2.41 40.59 15.71
C PHE A 282 -1.19 40.27 16.59
N SER A 283 -1.19 40.75 17.83
CA SER A 283 -0.44 40.06 18.88
C SER A 283 -1.14 38.73 19.15
N GLU A 284 -0.36 37.68 19.32
CA GLU A 284 -0.78 36.31 19.68
C GLU A 284 -1.93 36.25 20.71
#